data_AF-A0A2V9Z4K6-F1
#
_entry.id   AF-A0A2V9Z4K6-F1
#
_cell.length_a   1.000
_cell.length_b   1.000
_cell.length_c   1.000
_cell.angle_alpha   90.00
_cell.angle_beta   90.00
_cell.angle_gamma   90.00
#
_symmetry.space_group_name_H-M   'P 1'
#
loop_
_entity.id
_entity.type
_entity.pdbx_description
1 polymer ?
#
loop_
_entity_poly.entity_id
_entity_poly.type
_entity_poly.pdbx_seq_one_letter_code
_entity_poly.pdbx_strand_id
1 'polypeptide(L)'
;MIASRRSFAGARKRNQQGYALLLVVFLATTMLILATLAAPDIKTEGQREKEKEMIWRGRQYTRGIKLYYRKMGRFPTSLDDLTKPKVGSLHFMRQAYKDPMNTQDGSWR
;
A
#
# COMPACT_ATOMS: atom_id res chain seq x y z
N MET A 1 55.83 66.32 25.22
CA MET A 1 54.49 65.74 24.95
C MET A 1 54.66 64.60 23.97
N ILE A 2 54.59 63.34 24.43
CA ILE A 2 54.84 62.13 23.63
C ILE A 2 53.50 61.60 23.12
N ALA A 3 53.41 61.40 21.80
CA ALA A 3 52.26 60.86 21.11
C ALA A 3 52.08 59.37 21.43
N SER A 4 50.86 58.97 21.82
CA SER A 4 50.47 57.55 21.92
C SER A 4 49.54 57.22 20.76
N ARG A 5 50.08 56.58 19.72
CA ARG A 5 49.29 56.00 18.63
C ARG A 5 48.77 54.64 19.09
N ARG A 6 47.46 54.53 19.33
CA ARG A 6 46.79 53.23 19.53
C ARG A 6 46.80 52.45 18.22
N SER A 7 47.58 51.38 18.17
CA SER A 7 47.51 50.39 17.10
C SER A 7 46.26 49.52 17.26
N PHE A 8 45.24 49.76 16.44
CA PHE A 8 44.17 48.78 16.25
C PHE A 8 44.70 47.67 15.33
N ALA A 9 45.09 46.55 15.92
CA ALA A 9 45.35 45.33 15.17
C ALA A 9 44.03 44.85 14.56
N GLY A 10 43.93 44.98 13.24
CA GLY A 10 42.78 44.48 12.48
C GLY A 10 42.62 42.97 12.70
N ALA A 11 41.47 42.57 13.22
CA ALA A 11 41.07 41.17 13.21
C ALA A 11 41.02 40.70 11.75
N ARG A 12 41.96 39.83 11.37
CA ARG A 12 41.94 39.14 10.08
C ARG A 12 40.55 38.52 9.90
N LYS A 13 39.79 39.00 8.91
CA LYS A 13 38.59 38.29 8.42
C LYS A 13 39.03 36.89 8.02
N ARG A 14 38.69 35.92 8.86
CA ARG A 14 38.90 34.50 8.60
C ARG A 14 38.15 34.19 7.31
N ASN A 15 38.91 33.80 6.29
CA ASN A 15 38.47 33.45 4.95
C ASN A 15 37.26 32.50 5.07
N GLN A 16 36.05 33.03 4.92
CA GLN A 16 34.84 32.25 5.09
C GLN A 16 34.73 31.33 3.88
N GLN A 17 35.03 30.09 4.18
CA GLN A 17 35.00 28.94 3.30
C GLN A 17 33.56 28.67 2.86
N GLY A 18 33.15 29.22 1.70
CA GLY A 18 31.79 29.10 1.13
C GLY A 18 31.31 27.65 0.91
N TYR A 19 32.20 26.68 1.11
CA TYR A 19 31.96 25.25 1.06
C TYR A 19 31.18 24.73 2.28
N ALA A 20 31.18 25.42 3.42
CA ALA A 20 30.36 25.01 4.57
C ALA A 20 28.86 25.02 4.23
N LEU A 21 28.41 26.04 3.48
CA LEU A 21 27.02 26.17 3.05
C LEU A 21 26.67 25.12 1.98
N LEU A 22 27.60 24.83 1.06
CA LEU A 22 27.45 23.74 0.09
C LEU A 22 27.35 22.37 0.77
N LEU A 23 28.15 22.12 1.82
CA LEU A 23 28.12 20.88 2.58
C LEU A 23 26.80 20.70 3.34
N VAL A 24 26.27 21.77 3.92
CA VAL A 24 24.95 21.76 4.58
C VAL A 24 23.83 21.50 3.56
N VAL A 25 23.84 22.17 2.41
CA VAL A 25 22.85 21.93 1.35
C VAL A 25 22.96 20.51 0.82
N PHE A 26 24.18 19.99 0.62
CA PHE A 26 24.42 18.61 0.19
C PHE A 26 23.91 17.58 1.21
N LEU A 27 24.18 17.77 2.51
CA LEU A 27 23.65 16.91 3.56
C LEU A 27 22.13 16.98 3.64
N ALA A 28 21.55 18.18 3.52
CA ALA A 28 20.10 18.35 3.52
C ALA A 28 19.44 17.67 2.32
N THR A 29 19.99 17.81 1.12
CA THR A 29 19.43 17.17 -0.09
C THR A 29 19.59 15.65 -0.06
N THR A 30 20.76 15.13 0.36
CA THR A 30 20.94 13.69 0.53
C THR A 30 20.01 13.12 1.60
N MET A 31 19.80 13.82 2.71
CA MET A 31 18.84 13.42 3.74
C MET A 31 17.40 13.40 3.22
N LEU A 32 17.00 14.37 2.38
CA LEU A 32 15.69 14.39 1.72
C LEU A 32 15.52 13.22 0.74
N ILE A 33 16.54 12.88 -0.04
CA ILE A 33 16.51 11.74 -0.98
C ILE A 33 16.40 10.42 -0.20
N LEU A 34 17.12 10.27 0.91
CA LEU A 34 17.03 9.07 1.74
C LEU A 34 15.64 8.91 2.38
N ALA A 35 14.99 10.02 2.76
CA ALA A 35 13.66 9.99 3.35
C ALA A 35 12.58 9.45 2.40
N THR A 36 12.72 9.64 1.08
CA THR A 36 11.73 9.13 0.11
C THR A 36 11.80 7.62 -0.10
N LEU A 37 12.97 7.01 0.11
CA LEU A 37 13.16 5.56 0.01
C LEU A 37 12.51 4.78 1.17
N ALA A 38 12.28 5.43 2.31
CA ALA A 38 11.65 4.81 3.47
C ALA A 38 10.12 4.71 3.36
N ALA A 39 9.50 5.35 2.35
CA ALA A 39 8.07 5.28 2.16
C ALA A 39 7.67 3.88 1.61
N PRO A 40 6.83 3.11 2.32
CA PRO A 40 6.28 1.88 1.78
C PRO A 40 5.43 2.21 0.55
N ASP A 41 5.50 1.35 -0.47
CA ASP A 41 4.74 1.54 -1.69
C ASP A 41 3.26 1.19 -1.42
N ILE A 42 2.49 2.19 -0.97
CA ILE A 42 1.07 2.10 -0.59
C ILE A 42 0.25 1.40 -1.69
N LYS A 43 0.65 1.56 -2.96
CA LYS A 43 -0.01 0.90 -4.09
C LYS A 43 0.15 -0.62 -4.02
N THR A 44 1.33 -1.11 -3.66
CA THR A 44 1.62 -2.54 -3.55
C THR A 44 0.93 -3.16 -2.34
N GLU A 45 0.87 -2.45 -1.21
CA GLU A 45 0.17 -2.92 -0.02
C GLU A 45 -1.34 -3.04 -0.26
N GLY A 46 -1.94 -2.02 -0.88
CA GLY A 46 -3.37 -2.07 -1.24
C GLY A 46 -3.72 -3.18 -2.23
N GLN A 47 -2.83 -3.51 -3.18
CA GLN A 47 -3.03 -4.65 -4.08
C GLN A 47 -2.98 -5.98 -3.31
N ARG A 48 -2.00 -6.16 -2.43
CA ARG A 48 -1.85 -7.38 -1.61
C ARG A 48 -3.06 -7.64 -0.71
N GLU A 49 -3.67 -6.59 -0.17
CA GLU A 49 -4.89 -6.73 0.62
C GLU A 49 -6.06 -7.24 -0.22
N LYS A 50 -6.27 -6.68 -1.41
CA LYS A 50 -7.29 -7.16 -2.36
C LYS A 50 -7.05 -8.60 -2.79
N GLU A 51 -5.80 -9.00 -3.00
CA GLU A 51 -5.43 -10.39 -3.31
C GLU A 51 -5.77 -11.33 -2.15
N LYS A 52 -5.41 -10.97 -0.92
CA LYS A 52 -5.75 -11.78 0.28
C LYS A 52 -7.26 -11.96 0.40
N GLU A 53 -8.02 -10.91 0.17
CA GLU A 53 -9.47 -10.96 0.18
C GLU A 53 -10.03 -11.83 -0.96
N MET A 54 -9.48 -11.71 -2.17
CA MET A 54 -9.86 -12.54 -3.32
C MET A 54 -9.66 -14.03 -3.00
N ILE A 55 -8.51 -14.40 -2.44
CA ILE A 55 -8.23 -15.79 -2.07
C ILE A 55 -9.23 -16.27 -0.99
N TRP A 56 -9.53 -15.42 -0.01
CA TRP A 56 -10.52 -15.76 1.02
C TRP A 56 -11.92 -15.98 0.44
N ARG A 57 -12.38 -15.08 -0.44
CA ARG A 57 -13.66 -15.19 -1.14
C ARG A 57 -13.69 -16.43 -2.04
N GLY A 58 -12.62 -16.69 -2.78
CA GLY A 58 -12.45 -17.88 -3.63
C GLY A 58 -12.57 -19.19 -2.84
N ARG A 59 -11.97 -19.27 -1.64
CA ARG A 59 -12.14 -20.45 -0.76
C ARG A 59 -13.59 -20.68 -0.34
N GLN A 60 -14.39 -19.63 -0.14
CA GLN A 60 -15.82 -19.77 0.17
C GLN A 60 -16.58 -20.35 -1.03
N TYR A 61 -16.29 -19.86 -2.24
CA TYR A 61 -16.88 -20.41 -3.46
C TYR A 61 -16.54 -21.88 -3.67
N THR A 62 -15.27 -22.26 -3.56
CA THR A 62 -14.84 -23.67 -3.68
C THR A 62 -15.54 -24.55 -2.65
N ARG A 63 -15.67 -24.08 -1.41
CA ARG A 63 -16.40 -24.81 -0.36
C ARG A 63 -17.88 -24.96 -0.71
N GLY A 64 -18.54 -23.89 -1.15
CA GLY A 64 -19.95 -23.91 -1.55
C GLY A 64 -20.20 -24.87 -2.71
N ILE A 65 -19.36 -24.82 -3.76
CA ILE A 65 -19.45 -25.70 -4.93
C ILE A 65 -19.26 -27.16 -4.52
N LYS A 66 -18.29 -27.46 -3.65
CA LYS A 66 -18.07 -28.83 -3.15
C LYS A 66 -19.28 -29.37 -2.39
N LEU A 67 -19.92 -28.53 -1.56
CA LEU A 67 -21.14 -28.91 -0.84
C LEU A 67 -22.33 -29.09 -1.79
N TYR A 68 -22.46 -28.23 -2.81
CA TYR A 68 -23.48 -28.33 -3.84
C TYR A 68 -23.34 -29.65 -4.61
N TYR A 69 -22.13 -29.95 -5.11
CA TYR A 69 -21.85 -31.18 -5.85
C TYR A 69 -22.16 -32.43 -5.01
N ARG A 70 -21.76 -32.43 -3.73
CA ARG A 70 -22.05 -33.56 -2.82
C ARG A 70 -23.55 -33.78 -2.60
N LYS A 71 -24.38 -32.73 -2.67
CA LYS A 71 -25.83 -32.82 -2.45
C LYS A 71 -26.59 -33.11 -3.75
N MET A 72 -26.17 -32.52 -4.86
CA MET A 72 -26.91 -32.48 -6.13
C MET A 72 -26.35 -33.42 -7.20
N GLY A 73 -25.11 -33.91 -7.03
CA GLY A 73 -24.43 -34.75 -8.03
C GLY A 73 -24.03 -34.02 -9.32
N ARG A 74 -24.26 -32.70 -9.40
CA ARG A 74 -23.92 -31.86 -10.56
C ARG A 74 -23.26 -30.57 -10.10
N PHE A 75 -22.52 -29.93 -11.00
CA PHE A 75 -21.94 -28.61 -10.75
C PHE A 75 -23.01 -27.51 -10.89
N PRO A 76 -22.90 -26.41 -10.11
CA PRO A 76 -23.77 -25.25 -10.28
C PRO A 76 -23.50 -24.58 -11.63
N THR A 77 -24.58 -24.14 -12.29
CA THR A 77 -24.53 -23.43 -13.57
C THR A 77 -24.42 -21.92 -13.39
N SER A 78 -24.83 -21.41 -12.23
CA SER A 78 -24.72 -20.00 -11.88
C SER A 78 -24.42 -19.80 -10.39
N LEU A 79 -23.91 -18.63 -10.01
CA LEU A 79 -23.69 -18.27 -8.61
C LEU A 79 -24.99 -18.29 -7.78
N ASP A 80 -26.12 -18.03 -8.43
CA ASP A 80 -27.45 -18.08 -7.80
C ASP A 80 -27.80 -19.47 -7.28
N ASP A 81 -27.22 -20.54 -7.84
CA ASP A 81 -27.41 -21.91 -7.36
C ASP A 81 -26.80 -22.14 -5.97
N LEU A 82 -25.81 -21.32 -5.58
CA LEU A 82 -25.11 -21.42 -4.31
C LEU A 82 -25.74 -20.56 -3.22
N THR A 83 -26.32 -19.42 -3.62
CA THR A 83 -26.90 -18.44 -2.69
C THR A 83 -28.39 -18.63 -2.49
N LYS A 84 -29.15 -18.98 -3.54
CA LYS A 84 -30.60 -19.18 -3.41
C LYS A 84 -30.88 -20.62 -2.97
N PRO A 85 -31.81 -20.82 -2.02
CA PRO A 85 -32.18 -22.15 -1.59
C PRO A 85 -33.00 -22.82 -2.70
N LYS A 86 -32.37 -23.69 -3.49
CA LYS A 86 -33.05 -24.49 -4.53
C LYS A 86 -33.57 -25.84 -4.02
N VAL A 87 -33.08 -26.30 -2.86
CA VAL A 87 -33.50 -27.56 -2.23
C VAL A 87 -33.95 -27.26 -0.80
N GLY A 88 -35.26 -27.18 -0.62
CA GLY A 88 -35.85 -26.78 0.66
C GLY A 88 -35.36 -25.41 1.09
N SER A 89 -34.81 -25.30 2.31
CA SER A 89 -34.24 -24.09 2.89
C SER A 89 -32.70 -24.07 2.91
N LEU A 90 -32.03 -24.99 2.20
CA LEU A 90 -30.59 -25.16 2.28
C LEU A 90 -29.85 -24.13 1.41
N HIS A 91 -29.02 -23.31 2.07
CA HIS A 91 -28.11 -22.37 1.42
C HIS A 91 -26.68 -22.93 1.47
N PHE A 92 -25.98 -22.98 0.33
CA PHE A 92 -24.60 -23.45 0.28
C PHE A 92 -23.60 -22.32 0.58
N MET A 93 -24.04 -21.07 0.43
CA MET A 93 -23.28 -19.87 0.75
C MET A 93 -24.17 -18.81 1.39
N ARG A 94 -23.65 -18.07 2.37
CA ARG A 94 -24.43 -17.04 3.11
C ARG A 94 -24.75 -15.81 2.26
N GLN A 95 -23.84 -15.43 1.38
CA GLN A 95 -23.97 -14.26 0.52
C GLN A 95 -23.10 -14.42 -0.74
N ALA A 96 -23.49 -13.77 -1.83
CA ALA A 96 -22.63 -13.64 -3.00
C ALA A 96 -21.56 -12.58 -2.71
N TYR A 97 -20.30 -13.00 -2.63
CA TYR A 97 -19.17 -12.08 -2.52
C TYR A 97 -18.84 -11.50 -3.89
N LYS A 98 -18.64 -10.18 -3.99
CA LYS A 98 -18.18 -9.53 -5.23
C LYS A 98 -16.71 -9.84 -5.51
N ASP A 99 -16.22 -9.58 -6.71
CA ASP A 99 -14.79 -9.60 -7.00
C ASP A 99 -14.14 -8.30 -6.49
N PRO A 100 -13.13 -8.35 -5.58
CA PRO A 100 -12.43 -7.16 -5.09
C PRO A 100 -11.51 -6.48 -6.12
N MET A 101 -11.18 -7.14 -7.24
CA MET A 101 -10.40 -6.54 -8.33
C MET A 101 -11.26 -5.85 -9.39
N ASN A 102 -12.52 -6.27 -9.53
CA ASN A 102 -13.45 -5.66 -10.46
C ASN A 102 -13.99 -4.33 -9.89
N THR A 103 -13.56 -3.22 -10.48
CA THR A 103 -13.94 -1.86 -10.04
C THR A 103 -15.27 -1.39 -10.64
N GLN A 104 -15.86 -2.14 -11.58
CA GLN A 104 -17.11 -1.77 -12.25
C GLN A 104 -18.31 -2.37 -11.52
N ASP A 105 -18.67 -3.61 -11.86
CA ASP A 105 -19.90 -4.25 -11.37
C ASP A 105 -19.64 -5.18 -10.17
N GLY A 106 -18.37 -5.51 -9.92
CA GLY A 106 -17.99 -6.52 -8.93
C GLY A 106 -18.40 -7.95 -9.30
N SER A 107 -18.73 -8.19 -10.58
CA SER A 107 -19.00 -9.52 -11.13
C SER A 107 -17.71 -10.32 -11.29
N TRP A 108 -17.82 -11.63 -11.08
CA TRP A 108 -16.74 -12.58 -11.38
C TRP A 108 -16.74 -12.85 -12.88
N ARG A 109 -15.60 -12.66 -13.55
CA ARG A 109 -15.38 -12.93 -14.97
C ARG A 109 -14.26 -13.95 -15.15
#